data_AF-A0A2E9JJ28-F1
#
_entry.id   AF-A0A2E9JJ28-F1
#
_cell.length_a   1.000
_cell.length_b   1.000
_cell.length_c   1.000
_cell.angle_alpha   90.00
_cell.angle_beta   90.00
_cell.angle_gamma   90.00
#
_symmetry.space_group_name_H-M   'P 1'
#
loop_
_entity.id
_entity.type
_entity.pdbx_description
1 polymer ?
#
loop_
_entity_poly.entity_id
_entity_poly.type
_entity_poly.pdbx_seq_one_letter_code
_entity_poly.pdbx_strand_id
1 'polypeptide(L)'
;MKNSVKLVGFVSLLMYLLSGQAALAQHKTVNDGVFTEAQVTSGEVVYESQCSTCHNMRFYTDTLKSWNNQPLLYLWESIMGTMPADNPGSLMLQEYTDVIAYILSENGFPTGDAKLDPDNGMDIINIQSP
;
A
#
# COMPACT_ATOMS: atom_id res chain seq x y z
N MET A 1 -38.11 -63.65 -19.68
CA MET A 1 -36.81 -63.10 -19.26
C MET A 1 -36.68 -61.74 -19.90
N LYS A 2 -36.89 -60.68 -19.11
CA LYS A 2 -36.93 -59.29 -19.57
C LYS A 2 -35.61 -58.62 -19.19
N ASN A 3 -34.91 -57.97 -20.11
CA ASN A 3 -34.82 -56.51 -20.12
C ASN A 3 -33.89 -55.99 -21.22
N SER A 4 -34.44 -54.97 -21.87
CA SER A 4 -34.00 -54.17 -22.99
C SER A 4 -32.86 -53.20 -22.64
N VAL A 5 -32.09 -52.87 -23.67
CA VAL A 5 -31.09 -51.79 -23.73
C VAL A 5 -31.69 -50.45 -23.30
N LYS A 6 -30.96 -49.67 -22.47
CA LYS A 6 -31.03 -48.20 -22.47
C LYS A 6 -29.63 -47.59 -22.32
N LEU A 7 -29.19 -47.00 -23.42
CA LEU A 7 -28.07 -46.06 -23.56
C LEU A 7 -28.56 -44.68 -23.12
N VAL A 8 -28.26 -44.21 -21.90
CA VAL A 8 -28.41 -42.78 -21.54
C VAL A 8 -27.43 -42.44 -20.41
N GLY A 9 -26.56 -41.46 -20.63
CA GLY A 9 -26.02 -40.62 -19.55
C GLY A 9 -24.57 -40.85 -19.12
N PHE A 10 -23.59 -40.76 -20.03
CA PHE A 10 -22.17 -40.73 -19.66
C PHE A 10 -21.43 -39.43 -19.99
N VAL A 11 -22.14 -38.35 -20.34
CA VAL A 11 -21.51 -37.10 -20.81
C VAL A 11 -21.60 -35.93 -19.82
N SER A 12 -22.36 -36.05 -18.73
CA SER A 12 -22.73 -34.85 -17.94
C SER A 12 -22.08 -34.72 -16.55
N LEU A 13 -21.08 -35.53 -16.20
CA LEU A 13 -20.44 -35.47 -14.86
C LEU A 13 -18.94 -35.16 -14.88
N LEU A 14 -18.44 -34.48 -15.93
CA LEU A 14 -17.06 -33.98 -15.98
C LEU A 14 -16.97 -32.45 -16.14
N MET A 15 -18.03 -31.73 -15.77
CA MET A 15 -18.15 -30.29 -16.04
C MET A 15 -18.40 -29.43 -14.78
N TYR A 16 -17.93 -29.87 -13.61
CA TYR A 16 -18.20 -29.17 -12.35
C TYR A 16 -17.00 -29.03 -11.38
N LEU A 17 -15.76 -29.18 -11.87
CA LEU A 17 -14.56 -29.07 -11.02
C LEU A 17 -13.47 -28.14 -11.58
N LEU A 18 -13.85 -27.09 -12.29
CA LEU A 18 -12.92 -26.01 -12.66
C LEU A 18 -13.51 -24.62 -12.36
N SER A 19 -14.07 -24.46 -11.16
CA SER A 19 -14.17 -23.11 -10.57
C SER A 19 -12.79 -22.73 -10.05
N GLY A 20 -11.89 -22.38 -10.95
CA GLY A 20 -10.64 -21.72 -10.61
C GLY A 20 -10.99 -20.39 -9.95
N GLN A 21 -11.01 -20.37 -8.62
CA GLN A 21 -10.96 -19.14 -7.86
C GLN A 21 -9.57 -18.58 -8.07
N ALA A 22 -9.41 -17.78 -9.13
CA ALA A 22 -8.41 -16.74 -9.11
C ALA A 22 -8.78 -15.87 -7.91
N ALA A 23 -8.08 -16.06 -6.79
CA ALA A 23 -8.08 -15.08 -5.72
C ALA A 23 -7.63 -13.78 -6.39
N LEU A 24 -8.56 -12.86 -6.59
CA LEU A 24 -8.22 -11.49 -6.93
C LEU A 24 -7.33 -11.04 -5.76
N ALA A 25 -6.03 -10.89 -6.00
CA ALA A 25 -5.17 -10.21 -5.06
C ALA A 25 -5.79 -8.83 -4.87
N GLN A 26 -6.45 -8.63 -3.73
CA GLN A 26 -7.09 -7.36 -3.43
C GLN A 26 -5.96 -6.34 -3.35
N HIS A 27 -5.97 -5.35 -4.26
CA HIS A 27 -4.99 -4.27 -4.26
C HIS A 27 -5.05 -3.58 -2.90
N LYS A 28 -3.93 -3.62 -2.16
CA LYS A 28 -3.83 -2.95 -0.86
C LYS A 28 -3.76 -1.45 -1.10
N THR A 29 -4.34 -0.68 -0.21
CA THR A 29 -4.31 0.78 -0.25
C THR A 29 -3.90 1.31 1.11
N VAL A 30 -3.55 2.60 1.15
CA VAL A 30 -3.28 3.31 2.40
C VAL A 30 -4.45 3.30 3.40
N ASN A 31 -5.68 2.99 2.95
CA ASN A 31 -6.85 2.84 3.82
C ASN A 31 -6.88 1.51 4.61
N ASP A 32 -6.01 0.55 4.28
CA ASP A 32 -6.00 -0.79 4.88
C ASP A 32 -5.13 -0.90 6.14
N GLY A 33 -4.76 0.21 6.79
CA GLY A 33 -3.92 0.18 7.99
C GLY A 33 -2.50 -0.31 7.70
N VAL A 34 -1.79 0.36 6.80
CA VAL A 34 -0.53 -0.14 6.22
C VAL A 34 0.74 0.26 6.97
N PHE A 35 0.61 1.01 8.06
CA PHE A 35 1.71 1.47 8.90
C PHE A 35 1.31 1.42 10.37
N THR A 36 2.32 1.35 11.25
CA THR A 36 2.09 1.23 12.70
C THR A 36 2.14 2.59 13.41
N GLU A 37 1.50 2.68 14.57
CA GLU A 37 1.58 3.84 15.47
C GLU A 37 3.03 4.19 15.87
N ALA A 38 3.89 3.16 16.02
CA ALA A 38 5.30 3.36 16.31
C ALA A 38 6.02 4.12 15.18
N GLN A 39 5.68 3.83 13.91
CA GLN A 39 6.24 4.54 12.76
C GLN A 39 5.72 5.98 12.68
N VAL A 40 4.46 6.21 13.06
CA VAL A 40 3.91 7.57 13.17
C VAL A 40 4.71 8.40 14.19
N THR A 41 4.93 7.83 15.37
CA THR A 41 5.67 8.50 16.45
C THR A 41 7.11 8.82 16.03
N SER A 42 7.80 7.86 15.41
CA SER A 42 9.16 8.09 14.89
C SER A 42 9.17 9.10 13.74
N GLY A 43 8.16 9.05 12.87
CA GLY A 43 8.03 9.90 11.70
C GLY A 43 7.75 11.37 12.03
N GLU A 44 7.00 11.65 13.11
CA GLU A 44 6.77 13.01 13.61
C GLU A 44 8.11 13.72 13.92
N VAL A 45 9.04 13.01 14.58
CA VAL A 45 10.36 13.56 14.91
C VAL A 45 11.17 13.88 13.64
N VAL A 46 11.09 13.01 12.62
CA VAL A 46 11.75 13.24 11.33
C VAL A 46 11.11 14.44 10.62
N TYR A 47 9.78 14.51 10.59
CA TYR A 47 9.04 15.60 9.97
C TYR A 47 9.43 16.95 10.57
N GLU A 48 9.42 17.06 11.90
CA GLU A 48 9.72 18.31 12.60
C GLU A 48 11.18 18.76 12.41
N SER A 49 12.11 17.82 12.28
CA SER A 49 13.53 18.14 12.13
C SER A 49 13.99 18.36 10.69
N GLN A 50 13.39 17.66 9.71
CA GLN A 50 13.89 17.62 8.33
C GLN A 50 12.92 18.21 7.31
N CYS A 51 11.62 18.26 7.60
CA CYS A 51 10.59 18.56 6.59
C CYS A 51 9.86 19.88 6.86
N SER A 52 9.49 20.14 8.12
CA SER A 52 8.57 21.22 8.52
C SER A 52 9.11 22.63 8.26
N THR A 53 10.43 22.78 8.14
CA THR A 53 11.08 24.05 7.78
C THR A 53 10.65 24.54 6.38
N CYS A 54 10.39 23.62 5.46
CA CYS A 54 10.05 23.94 4.06
C CYS A 54 8.63 23.52 3.65
N HIS A 55 8.11 22.43 4.23
CA HIS A 55 6.84 21.82 3.85
C HIS A 55 5.90 21.69 5.04
N ASN A 56 4.75 22.35 4.99
CA ASN A 56 3.68 22.15 5.97
C ASN A 56 2.82 20.91 5.63
N MET A 57 1.99 20.44 6.56
CA MET A 57 1.17 19.24 6.32
C MET A 57 0.18 19.40 5.14
N ARG A 58 -0.31 20.64 4.89
CA ARG A 58 -1.19 20.93 3.75
C ARG A 58 -0.51 20.63 2.41
N PHE A 59 0.80 20.88 2.27
CA PHE A 59 1.59 20.50 1.10
C PHE A 59 1.51 18.99 0.88
N TYR A 60 1.70 18.18 1.92
CA TYR A 60 1.63 16.72 1.82
C TYR A 60 0.22 16.22 1.51
N THR A 61 -0.83 16.89 2.01
CA THR A 61 -2.20 16.60 1.56
C THR A 61 -2.36 16.78 0.05
N ASP A 62 -1.80 17.86 -0.52
CA ASP A 62 -1.83 18.08 -1.98
C ASP A 62 -0.92 17.11 -2.74
N THR A 63 0.20 16.69 -2.16
CA THR A 63 1.06 15.64 -2.70
C THR A 63 0.31 14.31 -2.79
N LEU A 64 -0.34 13.86 -1.71
CA LEU A 64 -1.09 12.60 -1.74
C LEU A 64 -2.22 12.61 -2.78
N LYS A 65 -2.84 13.78 -3.02
CA LYS A 65 -3.80 13.97 -4.12
C LYS A 65 -3.16 13.86 -5.50
N SER A 66 -2.00 14.46 -5.72
CA SER A 66 -1.33 14.41 -7.03
C SER A 66 -0.76 13.03 -7.35
N TRP A 67 -0.44 12.23 -6.32
CA TRP A 67 0.02 10.85 -6.43
C TRP A 67 -1.10 9.81 -6.34
N ASN A 68 -2.37 10.21 -6.46
CA ASN A 68 -3.50 9.30 -6.35
C ASN A 68 -3.40 8.13 -7.36
N ASN A 69 -3.76 6.93 -6.90
CA ASN A 69 -3.63 5.64 -7.59
C ASN A 69 -2.19 5.22 -7.95
N GLN A 70 -1.16 5.91 -7.46
CA GLN A 70 0.22 5.45 -7.61
C GLN A 70 0.64 4.56 -6.43
N PRO A 71 1.58 3.62 -6.65
CA PRO A 71 2.25 2.92 -5.57
C PRO A 71 2.89 3.89 -4.57
N LEU A 72 2.71 3.61 -3.28
CA LEU A 72 3.31 4.36 -2.20
C LEU A 72 4.84 4.32 -2.28
N LEU A 73 5.40 3.21 -2.79
CA LEU A 73 6.84 3.06 -3.00
C LEU A 73 7.40 4.15 -3.90
N TYR A 74 6.70 4.55 -4.96
CA TYR A 74 7.19 5.58 -5.87
C TYR A 74 7.24 6.97 -5.23
N LEU A 75 6.28 7.27 -4.33
CA LEU A 75 6.35 8.48 -3.53
C LEU A 75 7.56 8.43 -2.57
N TRP A 76 7.79 7.28 -1.93
CA TRP A 76 8.93 7.08 -1.03
C TRP A 76 10.27 7.24 -1.75
N GLU A 77 10.44 6.61 -2.93
CA GLU A 77 11.63 6.75 -3.77
C GLU A 77 11.82 8.21 -4.21
N SER A 78 10.74 8.90 -4.58
CA SER A 78 10.80 10.30 -4.96
C SER A 78 11.27 11.18 -3.80
N ILE A 79 10.73 10.97 -2.59
CA ILE A 79 11.14 11.74 -1.41
C ILE A 79 12.61 11.43 -1.09
N MET A 80 13.01 10.16 -1.06
CA MET A 80 14.39 9.78 -0.80
C MET A 80 15.36 10.41 -1.81
N GLY A 81 15.05 10.33 -3.10
CA GLY A 81 15.94 10.80 -4.17
C GLY A 81 16.02 12.33 -4.31
N THR A 82 15.09 13.07 -3.69
CA THR A 82 14.99 14.53 -3.87
C THR A 82 15.02 15.34 -2.57
N MET A 83 14.87 14.69 -1.42
CA MET A 83 14.82 15.34 -0.11
C MET A 83 15.88 14.79 0.86
N PRO A 84 16.32 15.59 1.84
CA PRO A 84 16.12 17.04 1.97
C PRO A 84 16.66 17.84 0.77
N ALA A 85 16.06 19.00 0.45
CA ALA A 85 16.35 19.73 -0.79
C ALA A 85 17.82 20.20 -0.92
N ASP A 86 18.49 20.45 0.20
CA ASP A 86 19.89 20.85 0.30
C ASP A 86 20.84 19.65 0.38
N ASN A 87 20.35 18.46 0.73
CA ASN A 87 21.14 17.23 0.85
C ASN A 87 20.31 15.96 0.53
N PRO A 88 19.90 15.73 -0.73
CA PRO A 88 19.04 14.60 -1.09
C PRO A 88 19.64 13.24 -0.73
N GLY A 89 18.82 12.31 -0.24
CA GLY A 89 19.23 10.95 0.10
C GLY A 89 20.06 10.82 1.39
N SER A 90 20.09 11.86 2.22
CA SER A 90 20.95 11.91 3.41
C SER A 90 20.36 11.26 4.67
N LEU A 91 19.05 10.99 4.69
CA LEU A 91 18.41 10.31 5.81
C LEU A 91 18.55 8.78 5.69
N MET A 92 18.41 8.09 6.81
CA MET A 92 18.33 6.63 6.83
C MET A 92 17.04 6.18 6.13
N LEU A 93 17.06 5.02 5.47
CA LEU A 93 15.87 4.47 4.80
C LEU A 93 14.65 4.39 5.72
N GLN A 94 14.87 4.00 6.99
CA GLN A 94 13.83 3.94 8.01
C GLN A 94 13.22 5.31 8.31
N GLU A 95 14.00 6.39 8.31
CA GLU A 95 13.50 7.75 8.56
C GLU A 95 12.56 8.19 7.43
N TYR A 96 12.88 7.87 6.17
CA TYR A 96 11.96 8.12 5.05
C TYR A 96 10.66 7.30 5.16
N THR A 97 10.75 6.05 5.61
CA THR A 97 9.56 5.20 5.78
C THR A 97 8.67 5.71 6.92
N ASP A 98 9.28 6.11 8.03
CA ASP A 98 8.56 6.59 9.21
C ASP A 98 7.91 7.95 8.95
N VAL A 99 8.60 8.88 8.28
CA VAL A 99 8.01 10.19 7.94
C VAL A 99 6.81 10.03 6.99
N ILE A 100 6.82 9.04 6.09
CA ILE A 100 5.65 8.74 5.26
C ILE A 100 4.50 8.19 6.11
N ALA A 101 4.76 7.30 7.07
CA ALA A 101 3.73 6.84 7.99
C ALA A 101 3.08 8.00 8.76
N TYR A 102 3.91 8.93 9.26
CA TYR A 102 3.41 10.14 9.91
C TYR A 102 2.57 11.02 8.98
N ILE A 103 3.04 11.29 7.76
CA ILE A 103 2.29 12.04 6.75
C ILE A 103 0.94 11.37 6.46
N LEU A 104 0.89 10.04 6.33
CA LEU A 104 -0.36 9.32 6.11
C LEU A 104 -1.32 9.46 7.31
N SER A 105 -0.81 9.32 8.53
CA SER A 105 -1.60 9.50 9.76
C SER A 105 -2.22 10.89 9.85
N GLU A 106 -1.42 11.93 9.60
CA GLU A 106 -1.88 13.33 9.62
C GLU A 106 -2.88 13.66 8.50
N ASN A 107 -2.94 12.81 7.47
CA ASN A 107 -3.93 12.89 6.40
C ASN A 107 -5.13 11.95 6.61
N GLY A 108 -5.27 11.37 7.80
CA GLY A 108 -6.46 10.64 8.24
C GLY A 108 -6.51 9.17 7.84
N PHE A 109 -5.41 8.60 7.33
CA PHE A 109 -5.32 7.17 7.07
C PHE A 109 -5.14 6.39 8.38
N PRO A 110 -5.79 5.23 8.55
CA PRO A 110 -5.72 4.48 9.79
C PRO A 110 -4.36 3.81 9.97
N THR A 111 -3.95 3.62 11.22
CA THR A 111 -2.84 2.72 11.57
C THR A 111 -3.30 1.26 11.56
N GLY A 112 -2.33 0.34 11.48
CA GLY A 112 -2.54 -1.10 11.62
C GLY A 112 -1.35 -1.78 12.28
N ASP A 113 -1.35 -3.12 12.24
CA ASP A 113 -0.33 -3.94 12.93
C ASP A 113 0.88 -4.29 12.06
N ALA A 114 0.77 -4.08 10.74
CA ALA A 114 1.84 -4.37 9.79
C ALA A 114 2.77 -3.16 9.66
N LYS A 115 4.07 -3.37 9.90
CA LYS A 115 5.10 -2.36 9.65
C LYS A 115 5.15 -2.05 8.15
N LEU A 116 5.09 -0.76 7.82
CA LEU A 116 5.35 -0.28 6.47
C LEU A 116 6.83 -0.52 6.13
N ASP A 117 7.12 -1.14 4.99
CA ASP A 117 8.46 -1.58 4.60
C ASP A 117 8.66 -1.41 3.09
N PRO A 118 9.59 -0.54 2.64
CA PRO A 118 9.83 -0.33 1.21
C PRO A 118 10.33 -1.58 0.49
N ASP A 119 10.99 -2.51 1.20
CA ASP A 119 11.52 -3.75 0.62
C ASP A 119 10.50 -4.90 0.66
N ASN A 120 9.32 -4.69 1.28
CA ASN A 120 8.33 -5.74 1.48
C ASN A 120 6.89 -5.21 1.35
N GLY A 121 6.39 -5.13 0.12
CA GLY A 121 4.98 -4.95 -0.19
C GLY A 121 4.50 -3.50 -0.29
N MET A 122 5.39 -2.50 -0.15
CA MET A 122 5.04 -1.09 -0.40
C MET A 122 4.75 -0.80 -1.88
N ASP A 123 5.33 -1.57 -2.80
CA ASP A 123 5.12 -1.49 -4.25
C ASP A 123 3.69 -1.83 -4.70
N ILE A 124 2.97 -2.62 -3.90
CA ILE A 124 1.58 -3.00 -4.16
C ILE A 124 0.56 -2.22 -3.33
N ILE A 125 1.02 -1.30 -2.46
CA ILE A 125 0.15 -0.39 -1.70
C ILE A 125 -0.10 0.86 -2.53
N ASN A 126 -1.32 1.07 -2.99
CA ASN A 126 -1.67 2.28 -3.73
C ASN A 126 -2.09 3.42 -2.79
N ILE A 127 -1.68 4.64 -3.13
CA ILE A 127 -2.22 5.86 -2.54
C ILE A 127 -3.65 6.03 -3.05
N GLN A 128 -4.60 6.13 -2.15
CA GLN A 128 -5.98 6.46 -2.46
C GLN A 128 -6.34 7.69 -1.65
N SER A 129 -6.15 8.86 -2.25
CA SER A 129 -6.48 10.11 -1.61
C SER A 129 -7.97 10.15 -1.25
N PRO A 130 -8.34 10.67 -0.07
CA PRO A 130 -9.73 11.07 0.18
C PRO A 130 -10.21 12.12 -0.82
#